data_AF-A0A7K2M9R6-F1
#
_entry.id   AF-A0A7K2M9R6-F1
#
_cell.length_a   1.000
_cell.length_b   1.000
_cell.length_c   1.000
_cell.angle_alpha   90.00
_cell.angle_beta   90.00
_cell.angle_gamma   90.00
#
_symmetry.space_group_name_H-M   'P 1'
#
loop_
_entity.id
_entity.type
_entity.pdbx_description
1 polymer ?
#
loop_
_entity_poly.entity_id
_entity_poly.type
_entity_poly.pdbx_seq_one_letter_code
_entity_poly.pdbx_strand_id
1 'polypeptide(L)'
;AIAREMHDVLAHRLTLLSVHAGALEFRPDAPPEETARAAGVIRESAHEALQDLREIIGVLRAGDSDDAGRPQPTLAALDDLVAECRAAGMKVVAAGMPAAADTVPASVGRTAYRIVQEALTNARKHAPGTEVTVTVTGAPGEGLDVRVSNPPPDGEVPHVPGSGQGLIGLTERAALTGGTLHHGPTPDGGFEVRSRLPWG
;
A
#
# COMPACT_ATOMS: atom_id res chain seq x y z
N ALA A 1 -3.34 20.08 3.04
CA ALA A 1 -4.15 20.38 1.83
C ALA A 1 -5.04 19.19 1.48
N ILE A 2 -4.48 18.00 1.35
CA ILE A 2 -5.17 16.71 1.07
C ILE A 2 -6.35 16.43 2.01
N ALA A 3 -6.18 16.62 3.33
CA ALA A 3 -7.27 16.39 4.30
C ALA A 3 -8.51 17.27 4.05
N ARG A 4 -8.35 18.44 3.42
CA ARG A 4 -9.46 19.37 3.11
C ARG A 4 -10.16 18.95 1.82
N GLU A 5 -9.38 18.58 0.80
CA GLU A 5 -9.88 18.06 -0.47
C GLU A 5 -10.62 16.71 -0.31
N MET A 6 -10.13 15.81 0.54
CA MET A 6 -10.83 14.57 0.88
C MET A 6 -12.08 14.80 1.74
N HIS A 7 -12.07 15.79 2.63
CA HIS A 7 -13.27 16.17 3.41
C HIS A 7 -14.39 16.70 2.49
N ASP A 8 -14.04 17.47 1.46
CA ASP A 8 -15.00 17.99 0.48
C ASP A 8 -15.63 16.86 -0.36
N VAL A 9 -14.86 15.85 -0.76
CA VAL A 9 -15.36 14.65 -1.46
C VAL A 9 -16.30 13.83 -0.56
N LEU A 10 -15.94 13.61 0.70
CA LEU A 10 -16.78 12.87 1.66
C LEU A 10 -18.11 13.60 1.93
N ALA A 11 -18.05 14.91 2.15
CA ALA A 11 -19.23 15.75 2.38
C ALA A 11 -20.19 15.71 1.18
N HIS A 12 -19.65 15.72 -0.04
CA HIS A 12 -20.43 15.60 -1.26
C HIS A 12 -21.17 14.24 -1.35
N ARG A 13 -20.50 13.12 -1.08
CA ARG A 13 -21.13 11.79 -1.12
C ARG A 13 -22.19 11.58 -0.04
N LEU A 14 -21.95 12.08 1.18
CA LEU A 14 -22.95 12.03 2.26
C LEU A 14 -24.19 12.88 1.94
N THR A 15 -24.00 13.98 1.21
CA THR A 15 -25.11 14.80 0.70
C THR A 15 -25.94 14.02 -0.33
N LEU A 16 -25.29 13.36 -1.29
CA LEU A 16 -25.99 12.51 -2.28
C LEU A 16 -26.74 11.35 -1.61
N LEU A 17 -26.14 10.71 -0.61
CA LEU A 17 -26.77 9.64 0.16
C LEU A 17 -28.02 10.15 0.90
N SER A 18 -27.92 11.31 1.56
CA SER A 18 -29.06 11.94 2.24
C SER A 18 -30.19 12.33 1.27
N VAL A 19 -29.86 12.81 0.08
CA VAL A 19 -30.84 13.16 -0.96
C VAL A 19 -31.58 11.91 -1.45
N HIS A 20 -30.86 10.83 -1.75
CA HIS A 20 -31.48 9.58 -2.21
C HIS A 20 -32.28 8.87 -1.12
N ALA A 21 -31.80 8.89 0.12
CA ALA A 21 -32.54 8.35 1.27
C ALA A 21 -33.81 9.17 1.56
N GLY A 22 -33.72 10.50 1.52
CA GLY A 22 -34.88 11.38 1.66
C GLY A 22 -35.90 11.18 0.54
N ALA A 23 -35.44 11.01 -0.71
CA ALA A 23 -36.34 10.72 -1.83
C ALA A 23 -37.16 9.43 -1.65
N LEU A 24 -36.58 8.41 -0.98
CA LEU A 24 -37.30 7.19 -0.60
C LEU A 24 -38.28 7.43 0.56
N GLU A 25 -37.93 8.26 1.54
CA GLU A 25 -38.79 8.60 2.68
C GLU A 25 -40.04 9.39 2.25
N PHE A 26 -39.90 10.29 1.27
CA PHE A 26 -41.01 11.11 0.74
C PHE A 26 -41.83 10.40 -0.36
N ARG A 27 -41.45 9.19 -0.80
CA ARG A 27 -42.17 8.38 -1.80
C ARG A 27 -42.30 6.91 -1.38
N PRO A 28 -43.03 6.61 -0.29
CA PRO A 28 -43.24 5.24 0.19
C PRO A 28 -44.02 4.36 -0.80
N ASP A 29 -44.70 4.98 -1.76
CA ASP A 29 -45.51 4.41 -2.84
C ASP A 29 -44.73 4.24 -4.17
N ALA A 30 -43.41 4.43 -4.16
CA ALA A 30 -42.57 4.22 -5.33
C ALA A 30 -42.63 2.76 -5.85
N PRO A 31 -42.60 2.55 -7.19
CA PRO A 31 -42.54 1.22 -7.76
C PRO A 31 -41.32 0.42 -7.25
N PRO A 32 -41.43 -0.90 -7.06
CA PRO A 32 -40.34 -1.73 -6.52
C PRO A 32 -39.00 -1.59 -7.26
N GLU A 33 -39.04 -1.40 -8.58
CA GLU A 33 -37.83 -1.21 -9.41
C GLU A 33 -37.13 0.15 -9.16
N GLU A 34 -37.90 1.19 -8.83
CA GLU A 34 -37.36 2.51 -8.50
C GLU A 34 -36.75 2.50 -7.08
N THR A 35 -37.43 1.84 -6.14
CA THR A 35 -36.92 1.59 -4.78
C THR A 35 -35.63 0.78 -4.80
N ALA A 36 -35.56 -0.29 -5.60
CA ALA A 36 -34.38 -1.13 -5.73
C ALA A 36 -33.18 -0.36 -6.34
N ARG A 37 -33.43 0.50 -7.33
CA ARG A 37 -32.38 1.37 -7.91
C ARG A 37 -31.84 2.37 -6.90
N ALA A 38 -32.72 3.09 -6.19
CA ALA A 38 -32.32 4.06 -5.18
C ALA A 38 -31.55 3.38 -4.02
N ALA A 39 -31.99 2.20 -3.56
CA ALA A 39 -31.27 1.41 -2.58
C ALA A 39 -29.89 0.94 -3.09
N GLY A 40 -29.78 0.63 -4.39
CA GLY A 40 -28.51 0.31 -5.05
C GLY A 40 -27.53 1.48 -5.00
N VAL A 41 -27.98 2.68 -5.37
CA VAL A 41 -27.17 3.92 -5.32
C VAL A 41 -26.74 4.23 -3.89
N ILE A 42 -27.64 4.13 -2.91
CA ILE A 42 -27.30 4.33 -1.48
C ILE A 42 -26.22 3.34 -1.04
N ARG A 43 -26.35 2.05 -1.40
CA ARG A 43 -25.38 1.01 -1.04
C ARG A 43 -24.00 1.29 -1.66
N GLU A 44 -23.96 1.67 -2.93
CA GLU A 44 -22.73 1.99 -3.64
C GLU A 44 -22.05 3.23 -3.06
N SER A 45 -22.78 4.34 -2.90
CA SER A 45 -22.26 5.56 -2.29
C SER A 45 -21.81 5.36 -0.84
N ALA A 46 -22.51 4.52 -0.06
CA ALA A 46 -22.09 4.15 1.29
C ALA A 46 -20.80 3.33 1.30
N HIS A 47 -20.66 2.40 0.34
CA HIS A 47 -19.45 1.60 0.21
C HIS A 47 -18.24 2.47 -0.14
N GLU A 48 -18.39 3.36 -1.12
CA GLU A 48 -17.35 4.31 -1.51
C GLU A 48 -16.97 5.26 -0.37
N ALA A 49 -17.94 5.84 0.33
CA ALA A 49 -17.67 6.72 1.48
C ALA A 49 -16.93 5.99 2.62
N LEU A 50 -17.21 4.70 2.84
CA LEU A 50 -16.47 3.88 3.81
C LEU A 50 -15.04 3.59 3.36
N GLN A 51 -14.77 3.46 2.06
CA GLN A 51 -13.41 3.33 1.54
C GLN A 51 -12.64 4.63 1.70
N ASP A 52 -13.23 5.76 1.30
CA ASP A 52 -12.65 7.10 1.44
C ASP A 52 -12.34 7.40 2.94
N LEU A 53 -13.24 7.03 3.86
CA LEU A 53 -13.04 7.19 5.30
C LEU A 53 -11.90 6.29 5.83
N ARG A 54 -11.79 5.04 5.36
CA ARG A 54 -10.67 4.14 5.73
C ARG A 54 -9.34 4.67 5.20
N GLU A 55 -9.35 5.31 4.05
CA GLU A 55 -8.19 5.96 3.45
C GLU A 55 -7.76 7.19 4.26
N ILE A 56 -8.71 8.05 4.66
CA ILE A 56 -8.45 9.19 5.57
C ILE A 56 -7.90 8.69 6.91
N ILE A 57 -8.51 7.66 7.51
CA ILE A 57 -8.02 7.07 8.76
C ILE A 57 -6.64 6.43 8.55
N GLY A 58 -6.39 5.81 7.41
CA GLY A 58 -5.09 5.22 7.06
C GLY A 58 -3.98 6.28 6.91
N VAL A 59 -4.29 7.43 6.33
CA VAL A 59 -3.37 8.57 6.20
C VAL A 59 -3.17 9.27 7.55
N LEU A 60 -4.21 9.43 8.36
CA LEU A 60 -4.09 10.01 9.71
C LEU A 60 -3.36 9.07 10.68
N ARG A 61 -3.57 7.74 10.59
CA ARG A 61 -2.77 6.69 11.28
C ARG A 61 -1.34 6.55 10.74
N ALA A 62 -1.02 7.14 9.60
CA ALA A 62 0.36 7.24 9.13
C ALA A 62 1.13 8.38 9.82
N GLY A 63 0.41 9.34 10.44
CA GLY A 63 0.96 10.40 11.29
C GLY A 63 0.97 10.07 12.78
N ASP A 64 -0.06 9.38 13.28
CA ASP A 64 -0.12 8.87 14.66
C ASP A 64 0.12 7.36 14.72
N SER A 65 1.21 7.01 15.40
CA SER A 65 1.62 5.64 15.68
C SER A 65 0.63 4.95 16.62
N ASP A 66 -0.03 3.89 16.15
CA ASP A 66 -0.46 2.69 16.91
C ASP A 66 -1.67 2.03 16.21
N ASP A 67 -1.42 0.95 15.47
CA ASP A 67 -2.46 -0.05 15.23
C ASP A 67 -2.25 -1.19 16.24
N ALA A 68 -3.11 -1.19 17.27
CA ALA A 68 -3.39 -2.31 18.17
C ALA A 68 -2.28 -2.80 19.12
N GLY A 69 -1.40 -1.93 19.62
CA GLY A 69 -0.45 -2.27 20.70
C GLY A 69 0.53 -3.41 20.38
N ARG A 70 0.60 -3.81 19.10
CA ARG A 70 1.59 -4.77 18.61
C ARG A 70 2.80 -3.98 18.11
N PRO A 71 4.03 -4.38 18.47
CA PRO A 71 5.22 -3.78 17.90
C PRO A 71 5.15 -3.85 16.38
N GLN A 72 5.37 -2.72 15.70
CA GLN A 72 5.42 -2.71 14.24
C GLN A 72 6.62 -3.54 13.75
N PRO A 73 6.46 -4.35 12.68
CA PRO A 73 7.55 -5.14 12.12
C PRO A 73 8.74 -4.25 11.72
N THR A 74 9.93 -4.65 12.14
CA THR A 74 11.20 -3.99 11.79
C THR A 74 11.94 -4.80 10.73
N LEU A 75 13.19 -4.43 10.45
CA LEU A 75 14.03 -5.15 9.50
C LEU A 75 14.21 -6.63 9.89
N ALA A 76 14.19 -6.95 11.18
CA ALA A 76 14.32 -8.32 11.68
C ALA A 76 13.16 -9.25 11.24
N ALA A 77 12.00 -8.70 10.88
CA ALA A 77 10.85 -9.48 10.44
C ALA A 77 10.84 -9.76 8.92
N LEU A 78 11.85 -9.29 8.17
CA LEU A 78 11.89 -9.49 6.72
C LEU A 78 12.03 -10.96 6.31
N ASP A 79 12.78 -11.76 7.06
CA ASP A 79 12.93 -13.18 6.77
C ASP A 79 11.58 -13.92 6.91
N ASP A 80 10.80 -13.57 7.94
CA ASP A 80 9.45 -14.10 8.14
C ASP A 80 8.51 -13.67 7.00
N LEU A 81 8.54 -12.40 6.60
CA LEU A 81 7.76 -11.88 5.47
C LEU A 81 8.08 -12.65 4.17
N VAL A 82 9.37 -12.87 3.88
CA VAL A 82 9.80 -13.64 2.70
C VAL A 82 9.34 -15.09 2.80
N ALA A 83 9.42 -15.71 3.98
CA ALA A 83 8.95 -17.07 4.21
C ALA A 83 7.43 -17.19 4.01
N GLU A 84 6.64 -16.23 4.51
CA GLU A 84 5.19 -16.16 4.30
C GLU A 84 4.84 -16.04 2.82
N CYS A 85 5.52 -15.17 2.07
CA CYS A 85 5.31 -15.04 0.63
C CYS A 85 5.61 -16.35 -0.12
N ARG A 86 6.70 -17.04 0.25
CA ARG A 86 7.05 -18.36 -0.32
C ARG A 86 6.00 -19.41 0.01
N ALA A 87 5.52 -19.46 1.26
CA ALA A 87 4.46 -20.38 1.69
C ALA A 87 3.14 -20.12 0.93
N ALA A 88 2.88 -18.87 0.55
CA ALA A 88 1.77 -18.47 -0.30
C ALA A 88 1.98 -18.75 -1.80
N GLY A 89 3.10 -19.39 -2.19
CA GLY A 89 3.38 -19.83 -3.55
C GLY A 89 4.18 -18.85 -4.41
N MET A 90 4.69 -17.74 -3.85
CA MET A 90 5.57 -16.83 -4.58
C MET A 90 7.00 -17.39 -4.70
N LYS A 91 7.64 -17.18 -5.85
CA LYS A 91 9.08 -17.43 -6.04
C LYS A 91 9.85 -16.20 -5.56
N VAL A 92 10.39 -16.25 -4.35
CA VAL A 92 11.16 -15.12 -3.77
C VAL A 92 12.59 -15.54 -3.48
N VAL A 93 13.57 -14.80 -4.00
CA VAL A 93 15.00 -14.96 -3.70
C VAL A 93 15.44 -13.84 -2.77
N ALA A 94 15.96 -14.18 -1.60
CA ALA A 94 16.57 -13.23 -0.68
C ALA A 94 18.09 -13.26 -0.92
N ALA A 95 18.62 -12.25 -1.62
CA ALA A 95 20.01 -12.22 -2.10
C ALA A 95 20.96 -11.48 -1.14
N GLY A 96 20.44 -10.88 -0.07
CA GLY A 96 21.24 -10.23 0.96
C GLY A 96 20.37 -9.71 2.09
N MET A 97 20.87 -9.85 3.32
CA MET A 97 20.31 -9.28 4.54
C MET A 97 21.49 -8.72 5.37
N PRO A 98 21.38 -7.53 5.99
CA PRO A 98 22.48 -6.97 6.77
C PRO A 98 22.77 -7.82 8.00
N ALA A 99 24.04 -8.13 8.25
CA ALA A 99 24.45 -8.94 9.40
C ALA A 99 24.12 -8.29 10.76
N ALA A 100 24.02 -6.96 10.80
CA ALA A 100 23.71 -6.17 12.00
C ALA A 100 22.30 -5.54 11.93
N ALA A 101 21.32 -6.27 11.38
CA ALA A 101 19.95 -5.78 11.17
C ALA A 101 19.26 -5.28 12.46
N ASP A 102 19.65 -5.81 13.61
CA ASP A 102 19.20 -5.42 14.95
C ASP A 102 19.69 -4.03 15.39
N THR A 103 20.79 -3.54 14.81
CA THR A 103 21.34 -2.20 15.09
C THR A 103 20.77 -1.10 14.20
N VAL A 104 19.93 -1.46 13.22
CA VAL A 104 19.24 -0.49 12.36
C VAL A 104 18.24 0.32 13.19
N PRO A 105 18.23 1.66 13.09
CA PRO A 105 17.23 2.47 13.77
C PRO A 105 15.81 2.00 13.45
N ALA A 106 14.97 1.86 14.48
CA ALA A 106 13.66 1.23 14.33
C ALA A 106 12.76 1.91 13.27
N SER A 107 12.85 3.24 13.12
CA SER A 107 12.16 3.98 12.05
C SER A 107 12.61 3.56 10.66
N VAL A 108 13.92 3.44 10.45
CA VAL A 108 14.54 3.00 9.20
C VAL A 108 14.17 1.56 8.88
N GLY A 109 14.25 0.67 9.88
CA GLY A 109 13.88 -0.74 9.73
C GLY A 109 12.40 -0.91 9.37
N ARG A 110 11.49 -0.12 9.97
CA ARG A 110 10.06 -0.12 9.62
C ARG A 110 9.82 0.35 8.18
N THR A 111 10.50 1.41 7.76
CA THR A 111 10.39 1.92 6.37
C THR A 111 10.89 0.88 5.37
N ALA A 112 12.04 0.27 5.62
CA ALA A 112 12.59 -0.81 4.79
C ALA A 112 11.63 -2.01 4.70
N TYR A 113 11.09 -2.46 5.83
CA TYR A 113 10.10 -3.54 5.88
C TYR A 113 8.88 -3.23 5.01
N ARG A 114 8.32 -2.02 5.15
CA ARG A 114 7.14 -1.59 4.37
C ARG A 114 7.43 -1.49 2.87
N ILE A 115 8.62 -1.04 2.48
CA ILE A 115 9.05 -1.00 1.07
C ILE A 115 9.07 -2.42 0.49
N VAL A 116 9.69 -3.38 1.19
CA VAL A 116 9.75 -4.77 0.74
C VAL A 116 8.35 -5.39 0.68
N GLN A 117 7.52 -5.16 1.69
CA GLN A 117 6.15 -5.67 1.74
C GLN A 117 5.28 -5.19 0.57
N GLU A 118 5.30 -3.88 0.29
CA GLU A 118 4.54 -3.30 -0.81
C GLU A 118 5.08 -3.80 -2.16
N ALA A 119 6.41 -3.88 -2.32
CA ALA A 119 7.02 -4.38 -3.55
C ALA A 119 6.66 -5.86 -3.81
N LEU A 120 6.68 -6.73 -2.79
CA LEU A 120 6.24 -8.13 -2.92
C LEU A 120 4.75 -8.23 -3.25
N THR A 121 3.92 -7.39 -2.62
CA THR A 121 2.48 -7.34 -2.90
C THR A 121 2.23 -6.93 -4.35
N ASN A 122 2.94 -5.93 -4.85
CA ASN A 122 2.84 -5.44 -6.22
C ASN A 122 3.35 -6.48 -7.21
N ALA A 123 4.48 -7.15 -6.96
CA ALA A 123 4.97 -8.23 -7.81
C ALA A 123 3.96 -9.38 -7.91
N ARG A 124 3.33 -9.78 -6.79
CA ARG A 124 2.26 -10.80 -6.81
C ARG A 124 1.05 -10.36 -7.64
N LYS A 125 0.68 -9.09 -7.58
CA LYS A 125 -0.48 -8.53 -8.28
C LYS A 125 -0.21 -8.33 -9.78
N HIS A 126 0.98 -7.88 -10.14
CA HIS A 126 1.29 -7.36 -11.47
C HIS A 126 2.22 -8.27 -12.30
N ALA A 127 2.95 -9.18 -11.66
CA ALA A 127 3.81 -10.15 -12.33
C ALA A 127 3.70 -11.55 -11.69
N PRO A 128 2.48 -12.12 -11.60
CA PRO A 128 2.26 -13.41 -10.95
C PRO A 128 3.10 -14.52 -11.61
N GLY A 129 3.69 -15.39 -10.78
CA GLY A 129 4.49 -16.54 -11.23
C GLY A 129 5.97 -16.25 -11.53
N THR A 130 6.34 -14.97 -11.62
CA THR A 130 7.74 -14.53 -11.79
C THR A 130 8.55 -14.66 -10.51
N GLU A 131 9.87 -14.73 -10.65
CA GLU A 131 10.80 -14.68 -9.51
C GLU A 131 11.03 -13.24 -9.07
N VAL A 132 10.83 -12.98 -7.77
CA VAL A 132 11.10 -11.68 -7.15
C VAL A 132 12.41 -11.78 -6.37
N THR A 133 13.36 -10.92 -6.69
CA THR A 133 14.62 -10.80 -5.93
C THR A 133 14.51 -9.67 -4.92
N VAL A 134 14.80 -9.97 -3.66
CA VAL A 134 14.89 -9.01 -2.54
C VAL A 134 16.34 -8.96 -2.09
N THR A 135 16.93 -7.77 -2.12
CA THR A 135 18.29 -7.51 -1.64
C THR A 135 18.24 -6.38 -0.64
N VAL A 136 18.69 -6.65 0.59
CA VAL A 136 18.88 -5.63 1.61
C VAL A 136 20.32 -5.69 2.11
N THR A 137 21.05 -4.60 1.93
CA THR A 137 22.47 -4.50 2.27
C THR A 137 22.74 -3.17 2.95
N GLY A 138 23.76 -3.11 3.81
CA GLY A 138 24.13 -1.87 4.45
C GLY A 138 24.96 -2.10 5.70
N ALA A 139 25.48 -1.01 6.24
CA ALA A 139 26.23 -0.97 7.49
C ALA A 139 25.98 0.37 8.22
N PRO A 140 26.19 0.42 9.54
CA PRO A 140 26.22 1.67 10.29
C PRO A 140 27.18 2.69 9.65
N GLY A 141 26.74 3.93 9.52
CA GLY A 141 27.46 5.02 8.84
C GLY A 141 27.42 5.00 7.30
N GLU A 142 27.13 3.88 6.66
CA GLU A 142 27.06 3.76 5.18
C GLU A 142 25.63 3.88 4.64
N GLY A 143 24.64 3.56 5.48
CA GLY A 143 23.24 3.51 5.08
C GLY A 143 22.74 2.09 4.79
N LEU A 144 21.46 2.01 4.50
CA LEU A 144 20.75 0.79 4.13
C LEU A 144 20.24 0.93 2.69
N ASP A 145 20.74 0.10 1.78
CA ASP A 145 20.25 -0.04 0.42
C ASP A 145 19.25 -1.21 0.36
N VAL A 146 18.03 -0.92 -0.10
CA VAL A 146 16.94 -1.88 -0.31
C VAL A 146 16.64 -1.94 -1.80
N ARG A 147 16.61 -3.14 -2.37
CA ARG A 147 16.24 -3.38 -3.77
C ARG A 147 15.29 -4.56 -3.87
N VAL A 148 14.17 -4.36 -4.54
CA VAL A 148 13.23 -5.43 -4.89
C VAL A 148 12.95 -5.34 -6.38
N SER A 149 13.15 -6.44 -7.11
CA SER A 149 12.93 -6.47 -8.56
C SER A 149 12.33 -7.79 -9.03
N ASN A 150 11.56 -7.74 -10.12
CA ASN A 150 11.02 -8.91 -10.80
C ASN A 150 11.09 -8.72 -12.32
N PRO A 151 11.24 -9.79 -13.11
CA PRO A 151 11.17 -9.73 -14.57
C PRO A 151 9.73 -9.43 -15.05
N PRO A 152 9.53 -9.15 -16.35
CA PRO A 152 8.17 -9.08 -16.91
C PRO A 152 7.41 -10.39 -16.68
N PRO A 153 6.07 -10.36 -16.55
CA PRO A 153 5.27 -11.58 -16.54
C PRO A 153 5.38 -12.34 -17.86
N ASP A 154 5.29 -13.67 -17.80
CA ASP A 154 5.35 -14.56 -18.97
C ASP A 154 4.16 -14.39 -19.95
N GLY A 155 3.13 -13.64 -19.57
CA GLY A 155 1.94 -13.39 -20.39
C GLY A 155 1.16 -12.15 -19.96
N GLU A 156 0.04 -11.90 -20.62
CA GLU A 156 -0.82 -10.76 -20.28
C GLU A 156 -1.43 -10.93 -18.87
N VAL A 157 -1.17 -9.93 -18.03
CA VAL A 157 -1.77 -9.84 -16.70
C VAL A 157 -2.94 -8.86 -16.79
N PRO A 158 -4.17 -9.27 -16.41
CA PRO A 158 -5.31 -8.37 -16.40
C PRO A 158 -4.99 -7.11 -15.60
N HIS A 159 -5.32 -5.95 -16.16
CA HIS A 159 -5.12 -4.70 -15.45
C HIS A 159 -6.04 -4.65 -14.23
N VAL A 160 -5.48 -4.91 -13.05
CA VAL A 160 -6.19 -4.77 -11.79
C VAL A 160 -6.09 -3.30 -11.36
N PRO A 161 -7.21 -2.57 -11.25
CA PRO A 161 -7.21 -1.19 -10.77
C PRO A 161 -6.42 -1.10 -9.45
N GLY A 162 -5.51 -0.15 -9.39
CA GLY A 162 -4.77 0.20 -8.19
C GLY A 162 -4.68 1.71 -8.15
N SER A 163 -4.80 2.30 -6.97
CA SER A 163 -4.73 3.75 -6.81
C SER A 163 -3.36 4.33 -7.16
N GLY A 164 -2.32 3.48 -7.31
CA GLY A 164 -0.92 3.88 -7.52
C GLY A 164 -0.30 4.57 -6.29
N GLN A 165 -1.08 4.73 -5.21
CA GLN A 165 -0.70 5.55 -4.06
C GLN A 165 0.27 4.85 -3.10
N GLY A 166 0.35 3.51 -3.12
CA GLY A 166 1.20 2.74 -2.22
C GLY A 166 2.67 3.15 -2.31
N LEU A 167 3.22 3.17 -3.53
CA LEU A 167 4.61 3.57 -3.77
C LEU A 167 4.84 5.08 -3.61
N ILE A 168 3.83 5.91 -3.87
CA ILE A 168 3.90 7.37 -3.64
C ILE A 168 4.05 7.64 -2.14
N GLY A 169 3.18 7.07 -1.30
CA GLY A 169 3.26 7.24 0.15
C GLY A 169 4.55 6.67 0.76
N LEU A 170 5.11 5.60 0.17
CA LEU A 170 6.43 5.10 0.58
C LEU A 170 7.57 6.01 0.17
N THR A 171 7.45 6.70 -0.96
CA THR A 171 8.44 7.69 -1.41
C THR A 171 8.51 8.86 -0.43
N GLU A 172 7.36 9.38 -0.03
CA GLU A 172 7.25 10.43 0.99
C GLU A 172 7.82 9.97 2.33
N ARG A 173 7.50 8.74 2.75
CA ARG A 173 8.02 8.17 4.01
C ARG A 173 9.55 8.01 3.99
N ALA A 174 10.12 7.52 2.88
CA ALA A 174 11.57 7.42 2.75
C ALA A 174 12.22 8.81 2.90
N ALA A 175 11.65 9.83 2.27
CA ALA A 175 12.12 11.20 2.38
C ALA A 175 12.04 11.76 3.81
N LEU A 176 10.96 11.49 4.55
CA LEU A 176 10.82 11.89 5.96
C LEU A 176 11.86 11.24 6.87
N THR A 177 12.35 10.05 6.52
CA THR A 177 13.46 9.39 7.22
C THR A 177 14.84 9.83 6.74
N GLY A 178 14.94 10.81 5.85
CA GLY A 178 16.21 11.28 5.28
C GLY A 178 16.77 10.37 4.18
N GLY A 179 15.95 9.48 3.63
CA GLY A 179 16.32 8.56 2.55
C GLY A 179 15.67 8.91 1.21
N THR A 180 15.82 8.01 0.25
CA THR A 180 15.22 8.11 -1.09
C THR A 180 14.53 6.81 -1.48
N LEU A 181 13.54 6.90 -2.37
CA LEU A 181 12.90 5.76 -3.02
C LEU A 181 12.74 6.07 -4.50
N HIS A 182 13.11 5.11 -5.33
CA HIS A 182 12.88 5.12 -6.77
C HIS A 182 12.14 3.85 -7.14
N HIS A 183 11.18 3.94 -8.04
CA HIS A 183 10.49 2.77 -8.55
C HIS A 183 10.08 2.97 -10.00
N GLY A 184 10.03 1.90 -10.77
CA GLY A 184 9.63 1.97 -12.16
C GLY A 184 9.96 0.72 -12.96
N PRO A 185 9.55 0.70 -14.24
CA PRO A 185 9.90 -0.36 -15.16
C PRO A 185 11.41 -0.36 -15.43
N THR A 186 11.98 -1.55 -15.61
CA THR A 186 13.38 -1.75 -16.00
C THR A 186 13.51 -1.88 -17.52
N PRO A 187 14.69 -1.65 -18.12
CA PRO A 187 14.88 -1.71 -19.58
C PRO A 187 14.55 -3.06 -20.22
N ASP A 188 14.64 -4.15 -19.45
CA ASP A 188 14.27 -5.52 -19.82
C ASP A 188 12.77 -5.83 -19.63
N GLY A 189 11.95 -4.83 -19.30
CA GLY A 189 10.50 -4.96 -19.14
C GLY A 189 10.05 -5.40 -17.75
N GLY A 190 10.97 -5.60 -16.82
CA GLY A 190 10.67 -5.88 -15.43
C GLY A 190 10.23 -4.65 -14.65
N PHE A 191 10.18 -4.78 -13.32
CA PHE A 191 9.92 -3.68 -12.41
C PHE A 191 10.91 -3.71 -11.25
N GLU A 192 11.34 -2.52 -10.82
CA GLU A 192 12.26 -2.36 -9.71
C GLU A 192 11.74 -1.31 -8.72
N VAL A 193 11.93 -1.59 -7.44
CA VAL A 193 11.84 -0.65 -6.33
C VAL A 193 13.20 -0.61 -5.65
N ARG A 194 13.81 0.57 -5.57
CA ARG A 194 15.12 0.80 -4.96
C ARG A 194 15.06 1.94 -3.96
N SER A 195 15.57 1.73 -2.76
CA SER A 195 15.64 2.74 -1.70
C SER A 195 17.03 2.81 -1.09
N ARG A 196 17.41 4.02 -0.68
CA ARG A 196 18.56 4.26 0.21
C ARG A 196 18.06 4.97 1.45
N LEU A 197 18.29 4.38 2.61
CA LEU A 197 17.86 4.91 3.90
C LEU A 197 19.09 5.18 4.78
N PRO A 198 19.10 6.23 5.62
CA PRO A 198 20.23 6.48 6.50
C PRO A 198 20.30 5.44 7.61
N TRP A 199 21.52 4.98 7.87
CA TRP A 199 21.85 4.12 9.01
C TRP A 199 22.99 4.84 9.71
N GLY A 200 22.68 5.41 10.88
CA GLY A 200 23.59 6.26 11.65
C GLY A 200 24.86 5.55 12.10
#